data_AF-A0A7C5LYX5-F1
#
_entry.id   AF-A0A7C5LYX5-F1
#
_cell.length_a   1.000
_cell.length_b   1.000
_cell.length_c   1.000
_cell.angle_alpha   90.00
_cell.angle_beta   90.00
_cell.angle_gamma   90.00
#
_symmetry.space_group_name_H-M   'P 1'
#
loop_
_entity.id
_entity.type
_entity.pdbx_description
1 polymer ?
#
loop_
_entity_poly.entity_id
_entity_poly.type
_entity_poly.pdbx_seq_one_letter_code
_entity_poly.pdbx_strand_id
1 'polypeptide(L)'
;MAQSFALLDWGVIAAYIVVLVAIAWASSKFKADNAKDYFLGGNSMPYWVVAVSVLATSQSAATFLGGPDQGYRGDYTYISTNVGAILAAIFVAKVLIPKYYALKATTVYELLAKRFNQNTMRAAGGMYLIG
;
A
#
# COMPACT_ATOMS: atom_id res chain seq x y z
N MET A 1 36.92 5.19 2.78
CA MET A 1 36.68 6.56 3.27
C MET A 1 35.19 6.83 3.12
N ALA A 2 34.44 6.92 4.21
CA ALA A 2 33.02 7.25 4.12
C ALA A 2 32.91 8.73 3.72
N GLN A 3 32.45 9.00 2.50
CA GLN A 3 32.20 10.35 2.06
C GLN A 3 31.02 10.90 2.85
N SER A 4 31.27 11.92 3.67
CA SER A 4 30.22 12.58 4.44
C SER A 4 29.22 13.25 3.49
N PHE A 5 27.94 13.24 3.86
CA PHE A 5 26.88 13.90 3.10
C PHE A 5 27.23 15.37 2.87
N ALA A 6 27.12 15.83 1.63
CA ALA A 6 27.28 17.23 1.30
C ALA A 6 26.10 18.05 1.83
N LEU A 7 26.28 19.35 2.00
CA LEU A 7 25.19 20.26 2.39
C LEU A 7 23.99 20.20 1.43
N LEU A 8 24.26 19.97 0.14
CA LEU A 8 23.21 19.81 -0.87
C LEU A 8 22.35 18.56 -0.60
N ASP A 9 22.97 17.44 -0.22
CA ASP A 9 22.25 16.19 0.05
C ASP A 9 21.27 16.36 1.23
N TRP A 10 21.72 17.04 2.29
CA TRP A 10 20.85 17.42 3.41
C TRP A 10 19.72 18.36 2.99
N GLY A 11 20.01 19.31 2.09
CA GLY A 11 18.99 20.19 1.52
C GLY A 11 17.89 19.42 0.77
N VAL A 12 18.26 18.41 -0.02
CA VAL A 12 17.31 17.55 -0.75
C VAL A 12 16.43 16.75 0.22
N ILE A 13 17.03 16.16 1.27
CA ILE A 13 16.27 15.43 2.29
C ILE A 13 15.28 16.34 3.01
N ALA A 14 15.73 17.53 3.43
CA ALA A 14 14.89 18.50 4.11
C ALA A 14 13.71 18.94 3.21
N ALA A 15 13.98 19.25 1.94
CA ALA A 15 12.95 19.59 0.97
C ALA A 15 11.93 18.47 0.78
N TYR A 16 12.38 17.21 0.66
CA TYR A 16 11.50 16.05 0.56
C TYR A 16 10.55 15.93 1.78
N ILE A 17 11.08 16.05 3.00
CA ILE A 17 10.27 16.02 4.23
C ILE A 17 9.26 17.17 4.24
N VAL A 18 9.67 18.38 3.87
CA VAL A 18 8.77 19.54 3.81
C VAL A 18 7.64 19.30 2.82
N VAL A 19 7.91 18.74 1.64
CA VAL A 19 6.87 18.39 0.66
C VAL A 19 5.90 17.36 1.24
N LEU A 20 6.39 16.30 1.90
CA LEU A 20 5.53 15.31 2.54
C LEU A 20 4.62 15.92 3.61
N VAL A 21 5.18 16.76 4.48
CA VAL A 21 4.41 17.45 5.54
C VAL A 21 3.39 18.41 4.92
N ALA A 22 3.76 19.16 3.87
CA ALA A 22 2.85 20.06 3.17
C ALA A 22 1.69 19.30 2.53
N ILE A 23 1.96 18.16 1.89
CA ILE A 23 0.91 17.29 1.32
C ILE A 23 0.03 16.73 2.44
N ALA A 24 0.60 16.23 3.53
CA ALA A 24 -0.18 15.71 4.66
C ALA A 24 -1.08 16.79 5.28
N TRP A 25 -0.58 18.01 5.42
CA TRP A 25 -1.36 19.13 5.94
C TRP A 25 -2.42 19.65 4.97
N ALA A 26 -2.15 19.62 3.66
CA ALA A 26 -3.16 19.93 2.66
C ALA A 26 -4.28 18.88 2.66
N SER A 27 -3.91 17.59 2.73
CA SER A 27 -4.85 16.47 2.76
C SER A 27 -5.66 16.41 4.07
N SER A 28 -5.12 16.85 5.21
CA SER A 28 -5.87 16.89 6.47
C SER A 28 -7.02 17.90 6.48
N LYS A 29 -7.05 18.84 5.52
CA LYS A 29 -8.15 19.78 5.32
C LYS A 29 -9.33 19.19 4.56
N PHE A 30 -9.19 17.99 3.98
CA PHE A 30 -10.34 17.26 3.45
C PHE A 30 -11.26 16.87 4.59
N LYS A 31 -12.45 17.47 4.63
CA LYS A 31 -13.51 17.07 5.57
C LYS A 31 -14.05 15.71 5.16
N ALA A 32 -13.86 14.72 6.02
CA ALA A 32 -14.62 13.49 5.98
C ALA A 32 -15.76 13.63 7.00
N ASP A 33 -17.01 13.51 6.54
CA ASP A 33 -18.19 13.66 7.40
C ASP A 33 -18.35 12.48 8.38
N ASN A 34 -17.74 11.33 8.08
CA ASN A 34 -17.72 10.14 8.93
C ASN A 34 -16.48 9.28 8.65
N ALA A 35 -16.25 8.28 9.52
CA ALA A 35 -15.11 7.36 9.38
C ALA A 35 -15.10 6.58 8.05
N LYS A 36 -16.27 6.25 7.51
CA LYS A 36 -16.36 5.51 6.24
C LYS A 36 -15.87 6.36 5.08
N ASP A 37 -16.25 7.64 5.04
CA ASP A 37 -15.78 8.58 4.01
C ASP A 37 -14.28 8.84 4.11
N TYR A 38 -13.73 8.83 5.33
CA TYR A 38 -12.28 8.92 5.56
C TYR A 38 -11.53 7.72 4.95
N PHE A 39 -12.01 6.49 5.14
CA PHE A 39 -11.34 5.29 4.62
C PHE A 39 -11.61 5.02 3.13
N LEU A 40 -12.77 5.40 2.60
CA LEU A 40 -13.15 5.14 1.21
C LEU A 40 -12.88 6.32 0.26
N GLY A 41 -12.54 7.50 0.78
CA GLY A 41 -12.37 8.72 -0.05
C GLY A 41 -13.64 9.05 -0.85
N GLY A 42 -14.81 8.77 -0.27
CA GLY A 42 -16.12 8.90 -0.93
C GLY A 42 -16.29 8.02 -2.17
N ASN A 43 -15.45 7.01 -2.40
CA ASN A 43 -15.39 6.18 -3.62
C ASN A 43 -15.22 7.02 -4.91
N SER A 44 -14.61 8.20 -4.82
CA SER A 44 -14.52 9.18 -5.91
C SER A 44 -13.10 9.35 -6.46
N MET A 45 -12.13 8.59 -5.93
CA MET A 45 -10.72 8.73 -6.31
C MET A 45 -10.48 8.25 -7.75
N PRO A 46 -9.73 9.02 -8.57
CA PRO A 46 -9.34 8.58 -9.90
C PRO A 46 -8.52 7.28 -9.85
N TYR A 47 -8.81 6.34 -10.75
CA TYR A 47 -8.20 5.00 -10.74
C TYR A 47 -6.66 5.02 -10.81
N TRP A 48 -6.08 6.00 -11.50
CA TRP A 48 -4.62 6.12 -11.62
C TRP A 48 -3.97 6.54 -10.30
N VAL A 49 -4.64 7.39 -9.50
CA VAL A 49 -4.16 7.79 -8.15
C VAL A 49 -4.17 6.57 -7.25
N VAL A 50 -5.25 5.77 -7.30
CA VAL A 50 -5.36 4.51 -6.54
C VAL A 50 -4.26 3.53 -6.97
N ALA A 51 -4.01 3.38 -8.27
CA ALA A 51 -2.96 2.49 -8.77
C ALA A 51 -1.56 2.89 -8.27
N VAL A 52 -1.21 4.18 -8.33
CA VAL A 52 0.06 4.70 -7.80
C VAL A 52 0.16 4.46 -6.29
N SER A 53 -0.92 4.72 -5.54
CA SER A 53 -0.95 4.47 -4.10
C SER A 53 -0.72 2.99 -3.76
N VAL A 54 -1.32 2.06 -4.51
CA VAL A 54 -1.15 0.62 -4.31
C VAL A 54 0.29 0.20 -4.56
N LEU A 55 0.89 0.67 -5.67
CA LEU A 55 2.30 0.39 -5.98
C LEU A 55 3.24 0.95 -4.92
N ALA A 56 3.04 2.20 -4.51
CA ALA A 56 3.83 2.84 -3.46
C ALA A 56 3.72 2.11 -2.11
N THR A 57 2.53 1.62 -1.76
CA THR A 57 2.30 0.86 -0.50
C THR A 57 2.92 -0.54 -0.55
N SER A 58 2.95 -1.17 -1.73
CA SER A 58 3.51 -2.51 -1.90
C SER A 58 5.05 -2.53 -1.83
N GLN A 59 5.69 -1.39 -2.10
CA GLN A 59 7.13 -1.28 -2.17
C GLN A 59 7.72 -0.83 -0.83
N SER A 60 8.80 -1.49 -0.41
CA SER A 60 9.54 -1.14 0.81
C SER A 60 11.01 -0.87 0.50
N ALA A 61 11.71 -0.24 1.46
CA ALA A 61 13.16 -0.08 1.39
C ALA A 61 13.88 -1.44 1.29
N ALA A 62 13.35 -2.48 1.96
CA ALA A 62 13.90 -3.83 1.89
C ALA A 62 13.79 -4.41 0.47
N THR A 63 12.68 -4.17 -0.23
CA THR A 63 12.51 -4.58 -1.63
C THR A 63 13.48 -3.85 -2.54
N PHE A 64 13.63 -2.52 -2.35
CA PHE A 64 14.46 -1.66 -3.18
C PHE A 64 15.96 -2.01 -3.09
N LEU A 65 16.45 -2.34 -1.91
CA LEU A 65 17.84 -2.77 -1.69
C LEU A 65 18.04 -4.26 -1.96
N GLY A 66 17.08 -5.09 -1.54
CA GLY A 66 17.21 -6.55 -1.56
C GLY A 66 17.17 -7.15 -2.96
N GLY A 67 16.34 -6.63 -3.87
CA GLY A 67 16.28 -7.11 -5.26
C GLY A 67 17.64 -7.00 -5.98
N PRO A 68 18.25 -5.80 -6.03
CA PRO A 68 19.59 -5.63 -6.59
C PRO A 68 20.68 -6.43 -5.87
N ASP A 69 20.65 -6.52 -4.54
CA ASP A 69 21.63 -7.32 -3.78
C ASP A 69 21.56 -8.81 -4.17
N GLN A 70 20.35 -9.37 -4.25
CA GLN A 70 20.15 -10.76 -4.69
C GLN A 70 20.63 -10.98 -6.12
N GLY A 71 20.32 -10.06 -7.04
CA GLY A 71 20.79 -10.16 -8.42
C GLY A 71 22.31 -9.98 -8.56
N TYR A 72 22.92 -9.16 -7.71
CA TYR A 72 24.36 -8.92 -7.71
C TYR A 72 25.14 -10.12 -7.14
N ARG A 73 24.65 -10.73 -6.06
CA ARG A 73 25.33 -11.84 -5.37
C ARG A 73 24.94 -13.22 -5.91
N GLY A 74 23.80 -13.31 -6.58
CA GLY A 74 23.20 -14.57 -7.02
C GLY A 74 22.74 -14.50 -8.47
N ASP A 75 21.44 -14.68 -8.67
CA ASP A 75 20.82 -14.77 -9.99
C ASP A 75 19.51 -13.96 -10.06
N TYR A 76 18.80 -14.08 -11.19
CA TYR A 76 17.57 -13.35 -11.45
C TYR A 76 16.30 -14.09 -10.99
N THR A 77 16.40 -15.10 -10.13
CA THR A 77 15.23 -15.83 -9.60
C THR A 77 14.24 -14.90 -8.91
N TYR A 78 14.71 -13.78 -8.33
CA TYR A 78 13.86 -12.73 -7.78
C TYR A 78 12.85 -12.14 -8.79
N ILE A 79 13.10 -12.21 -10.10
CA ILE A 79 12.12 -11.79 -11.10
C ILE A 79 10.86 -12.67 -11.06
N SER A 80 10.97 -13.94 -10.69
CA SER A 80 9.82 -14.85 -10.59
C SER A 80 8.78 -14.39 -9.56
N THR A 81 9.21 -13.77 -8.44
CA THR A 81 8.28 -13.23 -7.43
C THR A 81 7.53 -12.01 -7.97
N ASN A 82 8.17 -11.19 -8.81
CA ASN A 82 7.54 -10.06 -9.48
C ASN A 82 6.48 -10.51 -10.50
N VAL A 83 6.78 -11.56 -11.28
CA VAL A 83 5.79 -12.18 -12.16
C VAL A 83 4.61 -12.74 -11.36
N GLY A 84 4.89 -13.42 -10.23
CA GLY A 84 3.86 -13.91 -9.32
C GLY A 84 2.97 -12.79 -8.78
N ALA A 85 3.55 -11.64 -8.41
CA ALA A 85 2.81 -10.47 -7.95
C ALA A 85 1.87 -9.90 -9.04
N ILE A 86 2.31 -9.87 -10.31
CA ILE A 86 1.47 -9.45 -11.44
C ILE A 86 0.28 -10.40 -11.62
N LEU A 87 0.52 -11.72 -11.59
CA LEU A 87 -0.55 -12.71 -11.70
C LEU A 87 -1.55 -12.61 -10.53
N ALA A 88 -1.04 -12.42 -9.31
CA ALA A 88 -1.87 -12.18 -8.13
C ALA A 88 -2.71 -10.91 -8.27
N ALA A 89 -2.14 -9.81 -8.77
CA ALA A 89 -2.86 -8.57 -9.02
C ALA A 89 -4.00 -8.75 -10.03
N ILE A 90 -3.77 -9.49 -11.12
CA ILE A 90 -4.80 -9.84 -12.11
C ILE A 90 -5.93 -10.64 -11.44
N PHE A 91 -5.58 -11.65 -10.64
CA PHE A 91 -6.56 -12.45 -9.89
C PHE A 91 -7.39 -11.59 -8.94
N VAL A 92 -6.74 -10.75 -8.12
CA VAL A 92 -7.40 -9.84 -7.19
C VAL A 92 -8.35 -8.92 -7.95
N ALA A 93 -7.90 -8.32 -9.05
CA ALA A 93 -8.69 -7.41 -9.87
C ALA A 93 -9.92 -8.06 -10.50
N LYS A 94 -9.79 -9.30 -10.98
CA LYS A 94 -10.88 -10.02 -11.66
C LYS A 94 -11.84 -10.74 -10.71
N VAL A 95 -11.35 -11.22 -9.56
CA VAL A 95 -12.12 -12.13 -8.69
C VAL A 95 -12.52 -11.47 -7.37
N LEU A 96 -11.60 -10.76 -6.71
CA LEU A 96 -11.83 -10.24 -5.37
C LEU A 96 -12.44 -8.84 -5.39
N ILE A 97 -11.93 -7.92 -6.21
CA ILE A 97 -12.45 -6.55 -6.32
C ILE A 97 -13.97 -6.55 -6.60
N PRO A 98 -14.52 -7.29 -7.58
CA PRO A 98 -15.97 -7.30 -7.82
C PRO A 98 -16.78 -7.75 -6.61
N LYS A 99 -16.27 -8.71 -5.83
CA LYS A 99 -16.94 -9.20 -4.61
C LYS A 99 -16.94 -8.15 -3.49
N TYR A 100 -15.83 -7.44 -3.30
CA TYR A 100 -15.75 -6.36 -2.31
C TYR A 100 -16.68 -5.19 -2.64
N TYR A 101 -16.75 -4.81 -3.91
CA TYR A 101 -17.68 -3.77 -4.38
C TYR A 101 -19.14 -4.20 -4.23
N ALA A 102 -19.49 -5.45 -4.60
CA ALA A 102 -20.84 -5.99 -4.41
C ALA A 102 -21.26 -6.04 -2.93
N LEU A 103 -20.29 -6.21 -2.02
CA LEU A 103 -20.48 -6.18 -0.58
C LEU A 103 -20.58 -4.78 0.02
N LYS A 104 -20.19 -3.74 -0.73
CA LYS A 104 -19.93 -2.40 -0.20
C LYS A 104 -19.01 -2.47 1.02
N ALA A 105 -18.03 -3.36 0.97
CA ALA A 105 -17.16 -3.67 2.08
C ALA A 105 -16.25 -2.49 2.42
N THR A 106 -16.09 -2.19 3.70
CA THR A 106 -15.16 -1.13 4.15
C THR A 106 -13.77 -1.73 4.46
N THR A 107 -13.74 -2.99 4.89
CA THR A 107 -12.51 -3.75 5.14
C THR A 107 -12.46 -5.02 4.29
N VAL A 108 -11.26 -5.47 3.93
CA VAL A 108 -11.07 -6.74 3.19
C VAL A 108 -11.56 -7.97 3.97
N TYR A 109 -11.60 -7.88 5.30
CA TYR A 109 -12.01 -8.96 6.20
C TYR A 109 -13.54 -9.16 6.26
N GLU A 110 -14.35 -8.19 5.82
CA GLU A 110 -15.82 -8.34 5.78
C GLU A 110 -16.27 -9.49 4.87
N LEU A 111 -15.46 -9.84 3.86
CA LEU A 111 -15.70 -11.02 3.05
C LEU A 111 -15.66 -12.31 3.90
N LEU A 112 -14.81 -12.37 4.92
CA LEU A 112 -14.74 -13.49 5.86
C LEU A 112 -15.96 -13.53 6.77
N ALA A 113 -16.47 -12.38 7.21
CA ALA A 113 -17.71 -12.32 7.99
C ALA A 113 -18.89 -12.87 7.18
N LYS A 114 -19.01 -12.48 5.91
CA LYS A 114 -20.07 -12.99 5.02
C LYS A 114 -19.90 -14.48 4.70
N ARG A 115 -18.67 -14.97 4.55
CA ARG A 115 -18.42 -16.37 4.17
C ARG A 115 -18.46 -17.33 5.35
N PHE A 116 -18.02 -16.89 6.52
CA PHE A 116 -17.86 -17.72 7.71
C PHE A 116 -18.66 -17.15 8.88
N ASN A 117 -18.11 -16.20 9.64
CA ASN A 117 -18.79 -15.52 10.75
C ASN A 117 -17.99 -14.28 11.22
N GLN A 118 -18.60 -13.50 12.12
CA GLN A 118 -18.01 -12.29 12.68
C GLN A 118 -16.72 -12.55 13.48
N ASN A 119 -16.60 -13.70 14.13
CA ASN A 119 -15.42 -14.05 14.92
C ASN A 119 -14.20 -14.27 14.02
N THR A 120 -14.38 -14.92 12.86
CA THR A 120 -13.33 -15.09 11.85
C THR A 120 -12.85 -13.74 11.30
N MET A 121 -13.78 -12.81 11.03
CA MET A 121 -13.41 -11.45 10.61
C MET A 121 -12.58 -10.73 11.69
N ARG A 122 -13.02 -10.78 12.95
CA ARG A 122 -12.30 -10.13 14.07
C ARG A 122 -10.93 -10.76 14.31
N ALA A 123 -10.82 -12.09 14.23
CA ALA A 123 -9.55 -12.78 14.36
C ALA A 123 -8.57 -12.38 13.25
N ALA A 124 -9.03 -12.36 11.99
CA ALA A 124 -8.20 -11.94 10.85
C ALA A 124 -7.77 -10.47 10.95
N GLY A 125 -8.68 -9.57 11.33
CA GLY A 125 -8.36 -8.17 11.58
C GLY A 125 -7.40 -7.98 12.76
N GLY A 126 -7.57 -8.77 13.83
CA GLY A 126 -6.69 -8.77 15.00
C GLY A 126 -5.27 -9.21 14.66
N MET A 127 -5.13 -10.30 13.90
CA MET A 127 -3.82 -10.76 13.41
C MET A 127 -3.12 -9.69 12.57
N TYR A 128 -3.86 -8.98 11.71
CA TYR A 128 -3.25 -7.90 10.91
C TYR A 128 -2.78 -6.70 11.75
N LEU A 129 -3.52 -6.33 12.79
CA LEU A 129 -3.17 -5.19 13.64
C LEU A 129 -2.01 -5.48 14.59
N ILE A 130 -1.89 -6.72 15.06
CA ILE A 130 -0.89 -7.13 16.05
C ILE A 130 0.37 -7.69 15.38
N GLY A 131 0.22 -8.43 14.28
CA GLY A 131 1.26 -9.28 13.70
C GLY A 131 1.19 -10.70 14.23
#